data_AF-A0ABD5DT67-F1
#
_entry.id   AF-A0ABD5DT67-F1
#
_cell.length_a   1.000
_cell.length_b   1.000
_cell.length_c   1.000
_cell.angle_alpha   90.00
_cell.angle_beta   90.00
_cell.angle_gamma   90.00
#
_symmetry.space_group_name_H-M   'P 1'
#
loop_
_entity.id
_entity.type
_entity.pdbx_description
1 polymer ?
#
loop_
_entity_poly.entity_id
_entity_poly.type
_entity_poly.pdbx_seq_one_letter_code
_entity_poly.pdbx_strand_id
1 'polypeptide(L)'
;AEELKKGIVSKFDNNVEPITKKLIPVLSWVQAGTMTSVEAIDPNKINEWLPPLSADDPDGCFYLRVVGVSNSPTYVEGDYILVNPNYQVCDLLSEDLIVVRNNSDATFKKLVIESDERKYLQALNPNFNPNIIEFEDGMELVGLV
;
A
#
# COMPACT_ATOMS: atom_id res chain seq x y z
N ALA A 1 40.42 7.85 -56.53
CA ALA A 1 39.43 8.92 -56.30
C ALA A 1 38.62 8.54 -55.08
N GLU A 2 38.16 9.53 -54.33
CA GLU A 2 37.42 9.48 -53.05
C GLU A 2 38.24 8.97 -51.84
N GLU A 3 38.74 9.79 -50.91
CA GLU A 3 38.14 10.83 -50.05
C GLU A 3 37.40 10.29 -48.80
N LEU A 4 37.77 10.90 -47.65
CA LEU A 4 36.92 11.34 -46.53
C LEU A 4 36.54 10.39 -45.36
N LYS A 5 37.27 10.62 -44.26
CA LYS A 5 36.81 10.97 -42.90
C LYS A 5 35.33 10.77 -42.54
N LYS A 6 35.10 10.03 -41.45
CA LYS A 6 34.25 10.31 -40.25
C LYS A 6 33.81 8.95 -39.70
N GLY A 7 33.68 8.72 -38.41
CA GLY A 7 33.73 9.57 -37.25
C GLY A 7 33.47 8.67 -36.04
N ILE A 8 34.05 9.02 -34.92
CA ILE A 8 33.75 8.44 -33.61
C ILE A 8 32.25 8.65 -33.37
N VAL A 9 31.49 7.55 -33.21
CA VAL A 9 30.15 7.59 -32.61
C VAL A 9 30.22 6.77 -31.34
N SER A 10 30.12 7.52 -30.24
CA SER A 10 30.05 7.06 -28.86
C SER A 10 29.01 5.95 -28.70
N LYS A 11 29.43 4.87 -28.06
CA LYS A 11 28.54 3.87 -27.48
C LYS A 11 27.74 4.58 -26.39
N PHE A 12 26.49 4.90 -26.67
CA PHE A 12 25.56 5.31 -25.62
C PHE A 12 25.18 4.06 -24.83
N ASP A 13 25.57 4.02 -23.56
CA ASP A 13 25.05 3.10 -22.58
C ASP A 13 23.54 3.38 -22.45
N ASN A 14 22.73 2.56 -23.12
CA ASN A 14 21.28 2.55 -22.93
C ASN A 14 20.98 1.93 -21.55
N ASN A 15 21.21 2.70 -20.49
CA ASN A 15 20.70 2.43 -19.15
C ASN A 15 19.21 2.78 -19.07
N VAL A 16 18.42 2.23 -19.99
CA VAL A 16 16.96 2.27 -19.90
C VAL A 16 16.57 1.00 -19.18
N GLU A 17 16.47 1.10 -17.86
CA GLU A 17 15.73 0.11 -17.09
C GLU A 17 14.30 0.08 -17.69
N PRO A 18 13.77 -1.08 -18.06
CA PRO A 18 12.42 -1.16 -18.57
C PRO A 18 11.51 -0.66 -17.44
N ILE A 19 10.99 0.56 -17.59
CA ILE A 19 9.80 1.02 -16.88
C ILE A 19 8.66 0.10 -17.33
N THR A 20 8.59 -1.07 -16.73
CA THR A 20 7.36 -1.84 -16.65
C THR A 20 6.37 -0.88 -15.99
N LYS A 21 5.48 -0.31 -16.81
CA LYS A 21 4.35 0.49 -16.36
C LYS A 21 3.37 -0.43 -15.63
N LYS A 22 3.80 -1.00 -14.50
CA LYS A 22 2.99 -1.81 -13.63
C LYS A 22 2.08 -0.84 -12.89
N LEU A 23 0.94 -0.56 -13.50
CA LEU A 23 -0.07 0.25 -12.85
C LEU A 23 -0.68 -0.57 -11.72
N ILE A 24 -0.86 0.09 -10.58
CA ILE A 24 -1.40 -0.47 -9.36
C ILE A 24 -2.86 -0.04 -9.25
N PRO A 25 -3.80 -0.97 -9.01
CA PRO A 25 -5.22 -0.63 -8.93
C PRO A 25 -5.52 0.15 -7.66
N VAL A 26 -6.41 1.14 -7.77
CA VAL A 26 -6.98 1.82 -6.61
C VAL A 26 -8.27 1.10 -6.22
N LEU A 27 -8.30 0.56 -5.00
CA LEU A 27 -9.45 -0.16 -4.45
C LEU A 27 -10.29 0.73 -3.53
N SER A 28 -11.55 0.38 -3.38
CA SER A 28 -12.42 0.89 -2.32
C SER A 28 -12.21 0.14 -1.01
N TRP A 29 -12.61 0.74 0.11
CA TRP A 29 -12.58 0.11 1.43
C TRP A 29 -13.41 -1.18 1.51
N VAL A 30 -14.52 -1.25 0.77
CA VAL A 30 -15.35 -2.46 0.68
C VAL A 30 -14.61 -3.57 -0.07
N GLN A 31 -13.89 -3.23 -1.15
CA GLN A 31 -13.04 -4.18 -1.86
C GLN A 31 -11.92 -4.68 -0.96
N ALA A 32 -11.21 -3.81 -0.25
CA ALA A 32 -10.19 -4.21 0.71
C ALA A 32 -10.74 -5.09 1.85
N GLY A 33 -11.95 -4.81 2.35
CA GLY A 33 -12.58 -5.60 3.39
C GLY A 33 -12.95 -7.02 2.93
N THR A 34 -13.28 -7.21 1.66
CA THR A 34 -13.67 -8.53 1.12
C THR A 34 -12.54 -9.26 0.41
N MET A 35 -11.38 -8.62 0.23
CA MET A 35 -10.27 -9.15 -0.55
C MET A 35 -9.50 -10.22 0.21
N THR A 36 -9.34 -11.39 -0.39
CA THR A 36 -8.38 -12.43 0.06
C THR A 36 -7.07 -12.40 -0.72
N SER A 37 -7.08 -11.88 -1.95
CA SER A 37 -5.88 -11.66 -2.78
C SER A 37 -6.17 -10.60 -3.84
N VAL A 38 -5.17 -9.80 -4.24
CA VAL A 38 -5.37 -8.77 -5.29
C VAL A 38 -5.78 -9.38 -6.62
N GLU A 39 -5.28 -10.58 -6.93
CA GLU A 39 -5.60 -11.30 -8.18
C GLU A 39 -7.07 -11.73 -8.27
N ALA A 40 -7.77 -11.83 -7.13
CA ALA A 40 -9.18 -12.19 -7.09
C ALA A 40 -10.11 -11.00 -7.41
N ILE A 41 -9.57 -9.79 -7.50
CA ILE A 41 -10.36 -8.59 -7.80
C ILE A 41 -10.62 -8.49 -9.30
N ASP A 42 -11.89 -8.37 -9.68
CA ASP A 42 -12.28 -8.10 -11.06
C ASP A 42 -11.66 -6.78 -11.56
N PRO A 43 -10.79 -6.80 -12.58
CA PRO A 43 -10.17 -5.57 -13.10
C PRO A 43 -11.21 -4.62 -13.72
N ASN A 44 -12.35 -5.14 -14.19
CA ASN A 44 -13.47 -4.34 -14.69
C ASN A 44 -14.17 -3.50 -13.60
N LYS A 45 -13.98 -3.83 -12.33
CA LYS A 45 -14.51 -3.07 -11.20
C LYS A 45 -13.52 -2.02 -10.69
N ILE A 46 -12.32 -1.94 -11.27
CA ILE A 46 -11.32 -0.94 -10.90
C ILE A 46 -11.52 0.31 -11.76
N ASN A 47 -11.87 1.40 -11.10
CA ASN A 47 -12.12 2.67 -11.78
C ASN A 47 -10.84 3.49 -11.99
N GLU A 48 -9.80 3.26 -11.20
CA GLU A 48 -8.60 4.08 -11.16
C GLU A 48 -7.34 3.24 -10.96
N TRP A 49 -6.27 3.63 -11.63
CA TRP A 49 -4.97 2.96 -11.60
C TRP A 49 -3.89 4.03 -11.47
N LEU A 50 -2.95 3.81 -10.54
CA LEU A 50 -1.86 4.74 -10.27
C LEU A 50 -0.51 4.09 -10.55
N PRO A 51 0.53 4.87 -10.91
CA PRO A 51 1.89 4.34 -11.02
C PRO A 51 2.39 3.87 -9.64
N PRO A 52 3.35 2.93 -9.59
CA PRO A 52 3.97 2.52 -8.34
C PRO A 52 4.79 3.68 -7.75
N LEU A 53 5.04 3.66 -6.44
CA LEU A 53 5.88 4.65 -5.77
C LEU A 53 7.36 4.41 -6.06
N SER A 54 7.75 3.13 -6.23
CA SER A 54 9.11 2.67 -6.47
C SER A 54 9.14 1.53 -7.50
N ALA A 55 10.25 1.37 -8.21
CA ALA A 55 10.43 0.25 -9.16
C ALA A 55 10.47 -1.12 -8.45
N ASP A 56 10.89 -1.12 -7.18
CA ASP A 56 10.97 -2.29 -6.32
C ASP A 56 9.66 -2.58 -5.56
N ASP A 57 8.55 -1.88 -5.87
CA ASP A 57 7.27 -2.16 -5.23
C ASP A 57 6.81 -3.59 -5.52
N PRO A 58 6.47 -4.37 -4.48
CA PRO A 58 6.14 -5.77 -4.63
C PRO A 58 4.92 -6.01 -5.53
N ASP A 59 4.84 -7.21 -6.08
CA ASP A 59 3.68 -7.67 -6.84
C ASP A 59 2.45 -7.82 -5.95
N GLY A 60 1.29 -7.45 -6.51
CA GLY A 60 0.02 -7.53 -5.78
C GLY A 60 -0.22 -6.40 -4.79
N CYS A 61 0.54 -5.30 -4.82
CA CYS A 61 0.13 -4.09 -4.09
C CYS A 61 -1.12 -3.46 -4.70
N PHE A 62 -1.81 -2.65 -3.89
CA PHE A 62 -2.97 -1.87 -4.32
C PHE A 62 -3.03 -0.54 -3.58
N TYR A 63 -3.66 0.47 -4.17
CA TYR A 63 -3.86 1.75 -3.49
C TYR A 63 -5.21 1.77 -2.77
N LEU A 64 -5.26 2.43 -1.62
CA LEU A 64 -6.51 2.86 -0.98
C LEU A 64 -6.52 4.37 -0.84
N ARG A 65 -7.69 4.96 -1.05
CA ARG A 65 -7.90 6.37 -0.77
C ARG A 65 -8.31 6.54 0.69
N VAL A 66 -7.53 7.27 1.46
CA VAL A 66 -7.80 7.60 2.87
C VAL A 66 -9.16 8.29 2.97
N VAL A 67 -9.98 7.82 3.91
CA VAL A 67 -11.31 8.38 4.21
C VAL A 67 -11.39 8.76 5.67
N GLY A 68 -12.07 9.87 5.95
CA GLY A 68 -12.26 10.37 7.30
C GLY A 68 -11.00 10.96 7.93
N VAL A 69 -11.10 11.27 9.21
CA VAL A 69 -10.09 12.06 9.95
C VAL A 69 -9.24 11.22 10.89
N SER A 70 -9.39 9.88 10.92
CA SER A 70 -8.76 9.03 11.93
C SER A 70 -7.23 9.08 11.91
N ASN A 71 -6.63 9.40 10.77
CA ASN A 71 -5.18 9.48 10.62
C ASN A 71 -4.67 10.90 10.28
N SER A 72 -5.55 11.90 10.36
CA SER A 72 -5.21 13.32 10.19
C SER A 72 -4.42 13.86 11.39
N PRO A 73 -3.44 14.76 11.21
CA PRO A 73 -3.06 15.46 9.96
C PRO A 73 -2.05 14.71 9.09
N THR A 74 -1.54 13.56 9.52
CA THR A 74 -0.49 12.82 8.80
C THR A 74 -1.00 12.25 7.47
N TYR A 75 -2.20 11.67 7.50
CA TYR A 75 -2.92 11.20 6.32
C TYR A 75 -4.27 11.90 6.30
N VAL A 76 -4.49 12.73 5.29
CA VAL A 76 -5.72 13.48 5.13
C VAL A 76 -6.68 12.75 4.20
N GLU A 77 -7.96 13.04 4.35
CA GLU A 77 -8.97 12.50 3.44
C GLU A 77 -8.63 12.87 1.99
N GLY A 78 -8.62 11.85 1.12
CA GLY A 78 -8.25 11.99 -0.29
C GLY A 78 -6.81 11.57 -0.61
N ASP A 79 -5.95 11.38 0.38
CA ASP A 79 -4.61 10.83 0.16
C ASP A 79 -4.68 9.37 -0.31
N TYR A 80 -3.68 8.95 -1.09
CA TYR A 80 -3.52 7.56 -1.52
C TYR A 80 -2.43 6.88 -0.71
N ILE A 81 -2.77 5.76 -0.09
CA ILE A 81 -1.82 4.87 0.58
C ILE A 81 -1.60 3.62 -0.28
N LEU A 82 -0.35 3.21 -0.42
CA LEU A 82 0.00 1.96 -1.07
C LEU A 82 -0.09 0.84 -0.02
N VAL A 83 -0.79 -0.24 -0.32
CA VAL A 83 -0.98 -1.36 0.60
C VAL A 83 -0.34 -2.60 0.00
N ASN A 84 0.53 -3.24 0.76
CA ASN A 84 1.20 -4.49 0.44
C ASN A 84 0.56 -5.67 1.22
N PRO A 85 -0.19 -6.55 0.55
CA PRO A 85 -0.84 -7.70 1.18
C PRO A 85 0.08 -8.91 1.43
N ASN A 86 1.36 -8.84 1.06
CA ASN A 86 2.28 -9.97 1.17
C ASN A 86 2.83 -10.18 2.61
N TYR A 87 2.51 -9.29 3.54
CA TYR A 87 2.93 -9.41 4.94
C TYR A 87 1.97 -10.28 5.74
N GLN A 88 2.50 -11.01 6.72
CA GLN A 88 1.69 -11.71 7.73
C GLN A 88 1.76 -10.97 9.06
N VAL A 89 0.78 -11.21 9.94
CA VAL A 89 0.72 -10.58 11.28
C VAL A 89 2.00 -10.84 12.10
N CYS A 90 2.64 -11.98 11.90
CA CYS A 90 3.89 -12.33 12.58
C CYS A 90 5.12 -11.54 12.10
N ASP A 91 5.08 -10.98 10.89
CA ASP A 91 6.17 -10.20 10.32
C ASP A 91 6.10 -8.71 10.73
N LEU A 92 4.98 -8.29 11.31
CA LEU A 92 4.73 -6.90 11.68
C LEU A 92 5.50 -6.50 12.94
N LEU A 93 5.98 -5.26 12.92
CA LEU A 93 6.64 -4.59 14.03
C LEU A 93 5.71 -3.56 14.68
N SER A 94 6.02 -3.21 15.93
CA SER A 94 5.34 -2.08 16.56
C SER A 94 5.58 -0.81 15.75
N GLU A 95 4.57 0.05 15.68
CA GLU A 95 4.52 1.29 14.90
C GLU A 95 4.29 1.13 13.39
N ASP A 96 4.18 -0.11 12.88
CA ASP A 96 3.82 -0.35 11.49
C ASP A 96 2.43 0.18 11.17
N LEU A 97 2.28 0.72 9.96
CA LEU A 97 1.02 1.24 9.45
C LEU A 97 0.32 0.13 8.67
N ILE A 98 -0.85 -0.29 9.13
CA ILE A 98 -1.52 -1.46 8.59
C ILE A 98 -2.98 -1.19 8.24
N VAL A 99 -3.43 -1.89 7.20
CA VAL A 99 -4.84 -2.02 6.88
C VAL A 99 -5.31 -3.35 7.43
N VAL A 100 -6.31 -3.29 8.30
CA VAL A 100 -6.96 -4.47 8.85
C VAL A 100 -8.42 -4.47 8.45
N ARG A 101 -9.00 -5.65 8.31
CA ARG A 101 -10.44 -5.80 8.14
C ARG A 101 -11.05 -6.40 9.39
N ASN A 102 -12.25 -5.95 9.69
CA ASN A 102 -13.15 -6.56 10.66
C ASN A 102 -14.42 -6.93 9.91
N ASN A 103 -14.60 -8.21 9.61
CA ASN A 103 -15.66 -8.72 8.73
C ASN A 103 -15.62 -8.09 7.33
N SER A 104 -16.51 -7.14 7.03
CA SER A 104 -16.60 -6.47 5.71
C SER A 104 -16.01 -5.05 5.72
N ASP A 105 -15.64 -4.54 6.89
CA ASP A 105 -15.15 -3.17 7.07
C ASP A 105 -13.63 -3.17 7.21
N ALA A 106 -12.94 -2.50 6.29
CA ALA A 106 -11.50 -2.25 6.38
C ALA A 106 -11.21 -0.92 7.08
N THR A 107 -10.15 -0.87 7.89
CA THR A 107 -9.67 0.33 8.58
C THR A 107 -8.15 0.43 8.49
N PHE A 108 -7.65 1.65 8.38
CA PHE A 108 -6.23 1.98 8.44
C PHE A 108 -5.84 2.50 9.82
N LYS A 109 -4.87 1.84 10.46
CA LYS A 109 -4.41 2.11 11.82
C LYS A 109 -2.91 1.80 11.97
N LYS A 110 -2.27 2.39 12.97
CA LYS A 110 -0.92 2.04 13.41
C LYS A 110 -0.98 0.84 14.35
N LEU A 111 -0.19 -0.20 14.10
CA LEU A 111 -0.01 -1.31 15.03
C LEU A 111 0.83 -0.86 16.23
N VAL A 112 0.42 -1.23 17.43
CA VAL A 112 1.19 -1.04 18.66
C VAL A 112 1.29 -2.38 19.35
N ILE A 113 2.52 -2.86 19.56
CA ILE A 113 2.79 -4.10 20.28
C ILE A 113 3.30 -3.72 21.66
N GLU A 114 2.58 -4.12 22.70
CA GLU A 114 2.95 -3.89 24.09
C GLU A 114 3.92 -4.97 24.61
N SER A 115 4.52 -4.72 25.79
CA SER A 115 5.48 -5.65 26.43
C SER A 115 4.89 -7.04 26.74
N ASP A 116 3.56 -7.16 26.82
CA ASP A 116 2.81 -8.41 27.06
C ASP A 116 2.47 -9.15 25.75
N GLU A 117 3.11 -8.79 24.62
CA GLU A 117 2.87 -9.32 23.26
C GLU A 117 1.47 -9.02 22.68
N ARG A 118 0.64 -8.29 23.43
CA ARG A 118 -0.66 -7.81 22.98
C ARG A 118 -0.51 -6.76 21.89
N LYS A 119 -1.38 -6.88 20.89
CA LYS A 119 -1.42 -6.02 19.71
C LYS A 119 -2.61 -5.08 19.80
N TYR A 120 -2.39 -3.82 19.50
CA TYR A 120 -3.40 -2.78 19.49
C TYR A 120 -3.35 -2.01 18.18
N LEU A 121 -4.48 -1.45 17.78
CA LEU A 121 -4.61 -0.59 16.63
C LEU A 121 -4.85 0.84 17.11
N GLN A 122 -3.92 1.71 16.78
CA GLN A 122 -3.93 3.12 17.16
C GLN A 122 -4.22 4.01 15.95
N ALA A 123 -5.16 4.93 16.09
CA ALA A 123 -5.41 5.99 15.13
C ALA A 123 -4.31 7.06 15.23
N LEU A 124 -3.74 7.51 14.11
CA LEU A 124 -2.69 8.53 14.14
C LEU A 124 -3.20 9.91 14.59
N ASN A 125 -4.52 10.16 14.48
CA ASN A 125 -5.12 11.38 14.98
C ASN A 125 -5.43 11.30 16.48
N PRO A 126 -4.71 12.02 17.35
CA PRO A 126 -4.95 11.98 18.80
C PRO A 126 -6.35 12.47 19.22
N ASN A 127 -7.05 13.21 18.35
CA ASN A 127 -8.42 13.68 18.60
C ASN A 127 -9.49 12.65 18.23
N PHE A 128 -9.14 11.55 17.56
CA PHE A 128 -10.06 10.49 17.18
C PHE A 128 -10.30 9.54 18.35
N ASN A 129 -11.56 9.39 18.78
CA ASN A 129 -11.93 8.59 19.96
C ASN A 129 -12.98 7.53 19.59
N PRO A 130 -12.82 6.25 19.98
CA PRO A 130 -11.64 5.68 20.64
C PRO A 130 -10.41 5.70 19.71
N ASN A 131 -9.26 6.09 20.25
CA ASN A 131 -8.01 6.18 19.49
C ASN A 131 -7.32 4.82 19.36
N ILE A 132 -7.39 4.02 20.42
CA ILE A 132 -6.75 2.70 20.52
C ILE A 132 -7.86 1.66 20.68
N ILE A 133 -7.77 0.58 19.91
CA ILE A 133 -8.59 -0.62 20.05
C ILE A 133 -7.67 -1.85 20.09
N GLU A 134 -8.09 -2.92 20.74
CA GLU A 134 -7.33 -4.17 20.76
C GLU A 134 -7.43 -4.87 19.39
N PHE A 135 -6.34 -5.49 18.97
CA PHE A 135 -6.33 -6.32 17.76
C PHE A 135 -6.86 -7.71 18.13
N GLU A 136 -8.17 -7.91 17.98
CA GLU A 136 -8.90 -9.09 18.42
C GLU A 136 -8.85 -10.26 17.41
N ASP A 137 -9.11 -11.48 17.93
CA ASP A 137 -9.25 -12.71 17.15
C ASP A 137 -10.51 -12.63 16.28
N GLY A 138 -10.35 -12.19 15.03
CA GLY A 138 -11.44 -11.85 14.10
C GLY A 138 -11.11 -10.64 13.23
N MET A 139 -10.11 -9.84 13.62
CA MET A 139 -9.49 -8.88 12.73
C MET A 139 -8.44 -9.58 11.88
N GLU A 140 -8.48 -9.35 10.57
CA GLU A 140 -7.52 -9.92 9.64
C GLU A 140 -6.66 -8.81 9.04
N LEU A 141 -5.37 -9.08 8.92
CA LEU A 141 -4.45 -8.19 8.21
C LEU A 141 -4.77 -8.24 6.72
N VAL A 142 -5.03 -7.08 6.14
CA VAL A 142 -5.16 -6.92 4.69
C VAL A 142 -3.80 -6.59 4.08
N GLY A 143 -2.98 -5.76 4.76
CA GLY A 143 -1.63 -5.47 4.33
C GLY A 143 -0.95 -4.37 5.11
N LEU A 144 0.35 -4.22 4.85
CA LEU A 144 1.21 -3.14 5.37
C LEU A 144 1.15 -1.93 4.43
N VAL A 145 1.29 -0.72 4.97
CA VAL A 145 1.33 0.56 4.25
C VAL A 145 2.72 1.13 4.19
#